data_AF-A0AA47M0C1-F1
#
_entry.id   AF-A0AA47M0C1-F1
#
_cell.length_a   1.000
_cell.length_b   1.000
_cell.length_c   1.000
_cell.angle_alpha   90.00
_cell.angle_beta   90.00
_cell.angle_gamma   90.00
#
_symmetry.space_group_name_H-M   'P 1'
#
loop_
_entity.id
_entity.type
_entity.pdbx_description
1 polymer ?
#
loop_
_entity_poly.entity_id
_entity_poly.type
_entity_poly.pdbx_seq_one_letter_code
_entity_poly.pdbx_strand_id
1 'polypeptide(L)'
;MKCPCWLCFLQAPPQCHAWILSAYHRLIQELHLDFLLFQRYFRLDTSQFDELFVRVGPRIARQDTSFQKAIGASQRLVICLRYLATGDSLQTISFSYRVGTATVGRIVPEVAEAIFECLMDDFMPQPT
;
A
#
# COMPACT_ATOMS: atom_id res chain seq x y z
N MET A 1 -26.07 -4.81 -4.40
CA MET A 1 -25.02 -5.11 -5.40
C MET A 1 -23.91 -4.09 -5.21
N LYS A 2 -22.89 -4.44 -4.41
CA LYS A 2 -21.75 -3.57 -4.08
C LYS A 2 -20.61 -3.93 -5.02
N CYS A 3 -20.19 -3.02 -5.88
CA CYS A 3 -19.02 -3.20 -6.73
C CYS A 3 -17.75 -3.25 -5.85
N PRO A 4 -16.95 -4.34 -5.86
CA PRO A 4 -15.73 -4.44 -5.07
C PRO A 4 -14.47 -4.31 -5.95
N CYS A 5 -14.47 -3.36 -6.89
CA CYS A 5 -13.41 -3.23 -7.88
C CYS A 5 -12.74 -1.86 -7.75
N TRP A 6 -11.42 -1.85 -7.90
CA TRP A 6 -10.51 -0.70 -8.03
C TRP A 6 -11.04 0.49 -8.85
N LEU A 7 -12.00 0.26 -9.74
CA LEU A 7 -12.75 1.28 -10.47
C LEU A 7 -13.39 2.36 -9.58
N CYS A 8 -13.84 2.05 -8.35
CA CYS A 8 -14.39 3.07 -7.44
C CYS A 8 -13.35 4.10 -6.96
N PHE A 9 -12.06 3.82 -7.11
CA PHE A 9 -10.98 4.70 -6.67
C PHE A 9 -10.81 5.93 -7.58
N LEU A 10 -11.35 5.90 -8.81
CA LEU A 10 -11.22 6.98 -9.80
C LEU A 10 -12.27 8.10 -9.67
N GLN A 11 -13.27 7.96 -8.80
CA GLN A 11 -14.45 8.84 -8.74
C GLN A 11 -14.59 9.66 -7.44
N ALA A 12 -13.52 9.86 -6.67
CA ALA A 12 -13.56 10.74 -5.49
C ALA A 12 -13.35 12.22 -5.90
N PRO A 13 -14.25 13.16 -5.53
CA PRO A 13 -14.15 14.55 -5.95
C PRO A 13 -12.95 15.29 -5.32
N PRO A 14 -12.30 16.21 -6.05
CA PRO A 14 -11.03 16.81 -5.65
C PRO A 14 -11.28 18.08 -4.84
N GLN A 15 -11.72 17.98 -3.58
CA GLN A 15 -12.01 19.18 -2.79
C GLN A 15 -11.14 19.25 -1.52
N CYS A 16 -10.23 20.24 -1.57
CA CYS A 16 -9.64 20.99 -0.45
C CYS A 16 -8.32 20.47 0.18
N HIS A 17 -7.25 21.24 -0.10
CA HIS A 17 -5.87 21.24 0.41
C HIS A 17 -4.85 20.25 -0.21
N ALA A 18 -4.28 20.68 -1.34
CA ALA A 18 -2.90 20.39 -1.76
C ALA A 18 -1.94 20.65 -0.59
N TRP A 19 -1.05 19.75 -0.18
CA TRP A 19 0.32 19.63 -0.71
C TRP A 19 1.02 18.28 -0.38
N ILE A 20 0.32 17.23 0.08
CA ILE A 20 0.97 15.94 0.45
C ILE A 20 0.51 14.74 -0.39
N LEU A 21 -0.52 14.86 -1.21
CA LEU A 21 -1.09 13.72 -1.95
C LEU A 21 -0.54 13.51 -3.37
N SER A 22 0.30 14.39 -3.93
CA SER A 22 0.64 14.34 -5.37
C SER A 22 1.64 13.24 -5.75
N ALA A 23 2.64 12.94 -4.91
CA ALA A 23 3.70 12.00 -5.27
C ALA A 23 3.19 10.55 -5.34
N TYR A 24 2.44 10.10 -4.33
CA TYR A 24 1.81 8.78 -4.34
C TYR A 24 0.79 8.65 -5.47
N HIS A 25 -0.12 9.62 -5.64
CA HIS A 25 -1.12 9.54 -6.70
C HIS A 25 -0.50 9.56 -8.10
N ARG A 26 0.54 10.36 -8.32
CA ARG A 26 1.27 10.38 -9.60
C ARG A 26 1.99 9.06 -9.85
N LEU A 27 2.72 8.55 -8.85
CA LEU A 27 3.41 7.26 -8.95
C LEU A 27 2.42 6.14 -9.29
N ILE A 28 1.29 6.08 -8.60
CA ILE A 28 0.27 5.06 -8.83
C ILE A 28 -0.38 5.22 -10.20
N GLN A 29 -0.66 6.46 -10.65
CA GLN A 29 -1.14 6.70 -12.01
C GLN A 29 -0.15 6.23 -13.07
N GLU A 30 1.15 6.50 -12.90
CA GLU A 30 2.20 6.04 -13.82
C GLU A 30 2.30 4.51 -13.84
N LEU A 31 2.26 3.87 -12.65
CA LEU A 31 2.31 2.42 -12.53
C LEU A 31 1.06 1.73 -13.08
N HIS A 32 -0.10 2.40 -13.13
CA HIS A 32 -1.31 1.86 -13.74
C HIS A 32 -1.27 1.81 -15.27
N LEU A 33 -0.50 2.70 -15.89
CA LEU A 33 -0.43 2.79 -17.35
C LEU A 33 0.47 1.70 -17.96
N ASP A 34 1.35 1.10 -17.16
CA ASP A 34 2.32 0.11 -17.62
C ASP A 34 2.45 -1.06 -16.63
N PHE A 35 1.88 -2.21 -17.02
CA PHE A 35 1.91 -3.44 -16.24
C PHE A 35 3.33 -3.97 -15.99
N LEU A 36 4.27 -3.78 -16.94
CA LEU A 36 5.66 -4.21 -16.76
C LEU A 36 6.37 -3.32 -15.74
N LEU A 37 6.03 -2.04 -15.73
CA LEU A 37 6.55 -1.10 -14.73
C LEU A 37 6.05 -1.47 -13.34
N PHE A 38 4.77 -1.82 -13.19
CA PHE A 38 4.20 -2.30 -11.93
C PHE A 38 4.93 -3.54 -11.41
N GLN A 39 5.08 -4.56 -12.26
CA GLN A 39 5.82 -5.79 -11.91
C GLN A 39 7.26 -5.49 -11.51
N ARG A 40 7.99 -4.65 -12.25
CA ARG A 40 9.38 -4.30 -11.89
C ARG A 40 9.45 -3.53 -10.58
N TYR A 41 8.45 -2.70 -10.30
CA TYR A 41 8.45 -1.81 -9.15
C TYR A 41 8.12 -2.55 -7.84
N PHE A 42 7.14 -3.46 -7.86
CA PHE A 42 6.67 -4.20 -6.69
C PHE A 42 7.09 -5.68 -6.67
N ARG A 43 7.63 -6.21 -7.77
CA ARG A 43 7.89 -7.65 -7.97
C ARG A 43 6.63 -8.51 -7.82
N LEU A 44 5.47 -7.94 -8.16
CA LEU A 44 4.15 -8.53 -8.06
C LEU A 44 3.31 -8.18 -9.29
N ASP A 45 2.40 -9.08 -9.65
CA ASP A 45 1.34 -8.79 -10.60
C ASP A 45 0.26 -7.89 -9.98
N THR A 46 -0.47 -7.17 -10.84
CA THR A 46 -1.61 -6.35 -10.39
C THR A 46 -2.71 -7.19 -9.76
N SER A 47 -2.98 -8.38 -10.30
CA SER A 47 -3.95 -9.33 -9.73
C SER A 47 -3.52 -9.83 -8.35
N GLN A 48 -2.24 -10.14 -8.16
CA GLN A 48 -1.69 -10.55 -6.86
C GLN A 48 -1.76 -9.41 -5.84
N PHE A 49 -1.49 -8.18 -6.28
CA PHE A 49 -1.65 -7.01 -5.43
C PHE A 49 -3.11 -6.85 -4.98
N ASP A 50 -4.07 -6.98 -5.89
CA ASP A 50 -5.50 -6.86 -5.59
C ASP A 50 -5.96 -7.91 -4.60
N GLU A 51 -5.57 -9.17 -4.82
CA GLU A 51 -5.88 -10.28 -3.92
C GLU A 51 -5.27 -10.04 -2.53
N LEU A 52 -4.01 -9.63 -2.47
CA LEU A 52 -3.34 -9.30 -1.22
C LEU A 52 -4.04 -8.13 -0.50
N PHE A 53 -4.42 -7.08 -1.24
CA PHE A 53 -5.08 -5.92 -0.67
C PHE A 53 -6.46 -6.25 -0.10
N VAL A 54 -7.23 -7.14 -0.74
CA VAL A 54 -8.53 -7.59 -0.22
C VAL A 54 -8.36 -8.30 1.14
N ARG A 55 -7.31 -9.10 1.30
CA ARG A 55 -7.04 -9.85 2.53
C ARG A 55 -6.46 -8.97 3.65
N VAL A 56 -5.45 -8.17 3.31
CA VAL A 56 -4.65 -7.39 4.27
C VAL A 56 -5.32 -6.04 4.59
N GLY A 57 -6.00 -5.44 3.61
CA GLY A 57 -6.63 -4.13 3.67
C GLY A 57 -7.46 -3.87 4.93
N PRO A 58 -8.35 -4.79 5.35
CA PRO A 58 -9.12 -4.65 6.59
C PRO A 58 -8.27 -4.57 7.86
N ARG A 59 -7.10 -5.22 7.90
CA ARG A 59 -6.20 -5.26 9.08
C ARG A 59 -5.32 -4.01 9.17
N ILE A 60 -4.93 -3.44 8.03
CA ILE A 60 -4.02 -2.28 7.96
C ILE A 60 -4.75 -0.94 7.80
N ALA A 61 -6.08 -0.97 7.65
CA ALA A 61 -6.91 0.22 7.58
C ALA A 61 -6.88 0.97 8.91
N ARG A 62 -6.40 2.22 8.86
CA ARG A 62 -6.49 3.14 10.00
C ARG A 62 -7.67 4.07 9.81
N GLN A 63 -8.38 4.33 10.91
CA GLN A 63 -9.43 5.34 10.95
C GLN A 63 -8.80 6.73 10.94
N ASP A 64 -9.44 7.64 10.21
CA ASP A 64 -9.11 9.06 10.25
C ASP A 64 -9.31 9.58 11.69
N THR A 65 -8.37 10.38 12.18
CA THR A 65 -8.53 11.05 13.48
C THR A 65 -8.97 12.48 13.25
N SER A 66 -9.68 13.07 14.22
CA SER A 66 -10.22 14.44 14.15
C SER A 66 -9.19 15.52 13.76
N PHE A 67 -7.89 15.23 13.89
CA PHE A 67 -6.79 16.16 13.65
C PHE A 67 -6.02 15.89 12.35
N GLN A 68 -6.17 14.72 11.71
CA GLN A 68 -5.43 14.38 10.49
C GLN A 68 -6.06 13.23 9.70
N LYS A 69 -6.05 13.37 8.37
CA LYS A 69 -6.39 12.27 7.45
C LYS A 69 -5.32 11.17 7.57
N ALA A 70 -5.73 9.97 7.94
CA ALA A 70 -4.83 8.84 8.07
C ALA A 70 -4.26 8.46 6.70
N ILE A 71 -3.02 7.94 6.70
CA ILE A 71 -2.46 7.31 5.50
C ILE A 71 -3.34 6.12 5.17
N GLY A 72 -3.96 6.13 3.98
CA GLY A 72 -4.91 5.09 3.57
C GLY A 72 -4.28 3.71 3.50
N ALA A 73 -5.09 2.67 3.70
CA ALA A 73 -4.64 1.27 3.66
C ALA A 73 -3.82 0.93 2.41
N SER A 74 -4.25 1.41 1.23
CA SER A 74 -3.54 1.18 -0.03
C SER A 74 -2.14 1.80 -0.04
N GLN A 75 -2.00 3.05 0.41
CA GLN A 75 -0.71 3.71 0.48
C GLN A 75 0.21 3.02 1.50
N ARG A 76 -0.32 2.55 2.63
CA ARG A 76 0.44 1.77 3.62
C ARG A 76 0.96 0.46 3.03
N LEU A 77 0.11 -0.25 2.28
CA LEU A 77 0.49 -1.48 1.59
C LEU A 77 1.60 -1.23 0.56
N VAL A 78 1.43 -0.22 -0.29
CA VAL A 78 2.42 0.17 -1.31
C VAL A 78 3.78 0.51 -0.70
N ILE A 79 3.80 1.26 0.40
CA ILE A 79 5.05 1.62 1.10
C ILE A 79 5.77 0.36 1.61
N CYS A 80 5.02 -0.56 2.23
CA CYS A 80 5.60 -1.81 2.74
C CYS A 80 6.08 -2.71 1.60
N LEU A 81 5.27 -2.91 0.56
CA LEU A 81 5.65 -3.72 -0.60
C LEU A 81 6.88 -3.16 -1.32
N ARG A 82 6.99 -1.84 -1.44
CA ARG A 82 8.20 -1.23 -2.01
C ARG A 82 9.43 -1.54 -1.15
N TYR A 83 9.31 -1.44 0.17
CA TYR A 83 10.39 -1.81 1.08
C TYR A 83 10.76 -3.29 0.96
N LEU A 84 9.78 -4.20 0.90
CA LEU A 84 10.03 -5.64 0.74
C LEU A 84 10.64 -6.00 -0.62
N ALA A 85 10.27 -5.28 -1.68
CA ALA A 85 10.75 -5.53 -3.04
C ALA A 85 12.20 -5.07 -3.25
N THR A 86 12.62 -3.96 -2.64
CA THR A 86 13.98 -3.40 -2.84
C THR A 86 14.92 -3.60 -1.67
N GLY A 87 14.42 -3.69 -0.44
CA GLY A 87 15.25 -3.68 0.78
C GLY A 87 15.91 -2.32 1.04
N ASP A 88 15.39 -1.23 0.46
CA ASP A 88 15.94 0.11 0.64
C ASP A 88 15.84 0.60 2.09
N SER A 89 16.70 1.56 2.44
CA SER A 89 16.61 2.21 3.76
C SER A 89 15.26 2.93 3.96
N LEU A 90 14.79 2.97 5.21
CA LEU A 90 13.55 3.69 5.56
C LEU A 90 13.60 5.18 5.16
N GLN A 91 14.79 5.78 5.12
CA GLN A 91 14.99 7.17 4.68
C GLN A 91 14.72 7.33 3.18
N THR A 92 15.19 6.39 2.36
CA THR A 92 14.95 6.37 0.91
C THR A 92 13.45 6.22 0.61
N ILE A 93 12.78 5.30 1.31
CA ILE A 93 11.33 5.08 1.17
C ILE A 93 10.55 6.31 1.62
N SER A 94 10.91 6.89 2.78
CA SER A 94 10.37 8.13 3.31
C SER A 94 10.42 9.27 2.30
N PHE A 95 11.58 9.48 1.67
CA PHE A 95 11.76 10.50 0.64
C PHE A 95 10.91 10.23 -0.60
N SER A 96 10.85 8.97 -1.05
CA SER A 96 10.11 8.56 -2.26
C SER A 96 8.61 8.79 -2.12
N TYR A 97 8.04 8.46 -0.96
CA TYR A 97 6.61 8.57 -0.70
C TYR A 97 6.20 9.85 0.03
N ARG A 98 7.15 10.72 0.37
CA ARG A 98 6.92 11.96 1.16
C ARG A 98 6.22 11.68 2.49
N VAL A 99 6.59 10.59 3.14
CA VAL A 99 6.07 10.17 4.45
C VAL A 99 7.22 10.19 5.44
N GLY A 100 7.05 10.80 6.61
CA GLY A 100 8.12 10.89 7.60
C GLY A 100 8.72 9.54 7.98
N THR A 101 10.04 9.48 8.14
CA THR A 101 10.78 8.21 8.35
C THR A 101 10.30 7.43 9.57
N ALA A 102 9.96 8.11 10.67
CA ALA A 102 9.38 7.47 11.85
C ALA A 102 8.02 6.81 11.55
N THR A 103 7.22 7.41 10.66
CA THR A 103 5.94 6.87 10.22
C THR A 103 6.16 5.65 9.33
N VAL A 104 7.10 5.70 8.39
CA VAL A 104 7.48 4.53 7.56
C VAL A 104 7.97 3.39 8.45
N GLY A 105 8.82 3.67 9.43
CA GLY A 105 9.31 2.68 10.39
C GLY A 105 8.22 2.04 11.26
N ARG A 106 7.05 2.68 11.39
CA ARG A 106 5.86 2.08 12.01
C ARG A 106 5.02 1.28 11.01
N ILE A 107 4.85 1.81 9.80
CA ILE A 107 4.05 1.19 8.73
C ILE A 107 4.65 -0.16 8.31
N VAL A 108 5.96 -0.19 8.02
CA VAL A 108 6.63 -1.36 7.46
C VAL A 108 6.42 -2.61 8.30
N PRO A 109 6.77 -2.65 9.61
CA PRO A 109 6.58 -3.85 10.41
C PRO A 109 5.10 -4.21 10.60
N GLU A 110 4.23 -3.23 10.87
CA GLU A 110 2.78 -3.44 11.06
C GLU A 110 2.12 -4.09 9.83
N VAL A 111 2.47 -3.61 8.63
CA VAL A 111 1.93 -4.15 7.38
C VAL A 111 2.60 -5.47 7.02
N ALA A 112 3.92 -5.63 7.25
CA ALA A 112 4.62 -6.88 6.97
C ALA A 112 4.11 -8.03 7.83
N GLU A 113 3.81 -7.78 9.10
CA GLU A 113 3.18 -8.75 10.00
C GLU A 113 1.78 -9.13 9.51
N ALA A 114 0.95 -8.15 9.15
CA ALA A 114 -0.36 -8.43 8.58
C ALA A 114 -0.30 -9.24 7.27
N ILE A 115 0.68 -8.96 6.40
CA ILE A 115 0.94 -9.75 5.19
C ILE A 115 1.34 -11.18 5.57
N PHE A 116 2.29 -11.33 6.50
CA PHE A 116 2.78 -12.63 6.93
C PHE A 116 1.65 -13.48 7.52
N GLU A 117 0.85 -12.95 8.44
CA GLU A 117 -0.30 -13.66 9.01
C GLU A 117 -1.32 -14.09 7.95
N CYS A 118 -1.60 -13.23 6.96
CA CYS A 118 -2.56 -13.55 5.90
C CYS A 118 -2.07 -14.58 4.89
N LEU A 119 -0.76 -14.75 4.72
CA LEU A 119 -0.16 -15.70 3.78
C LEU A 119 0.32 -16.98 4.47
N MET A 120 0.60 -16.94 5.77
CA MET A 120 1.10 -18.09 6.53
C MET A 120 0.18 -19.31 6.39
N ASP A 121 -1.13 -19.10 6.46
CA ASP A 121 -2.13 -20.18 6.34
C ASP A 121 -2.10 -20.88 4.97
N ASP A 122 -1.73 -20.17 3.90
CA ASP A 122 -1.71 -20.70 2.54
C ASP A 122 -0.38 -21.38 2.18
N PHE A 123 0.73 -20.89 2.75
CA PHE A 123 2.07 -21.24 2.28
C PHE A 123 2.93 -21.99 3.31
N MET A 124 2.52 -22.10 4.58
CA MET A 124 3.21 -22.93 5.56
C MET A 124 2.43 -24.22 5.84
N PRO A 125 3.04 -25.41 5.66
CA PRO A 125 2.44 -26.66 6.10
C PRO A 125 2.35 -26.69 7.64
N GLN A 126 1.23 -27.19 8.17
CA GLN A 126 1.09 -27.40 9.60
C GLN A 126 2.13 -28.43 10.07
N PRO A 127 2.86 -28.17 11.18
CA PRO A 127 3.83 -29.14 11.69
C PRO A 127 3.11 -30.44 12.05
N THR A 128 3.59 -31.54 11.47
CA THR A 128 3.15 -32.91 11.75
C THR A 128 3.79 -33.44 13.03
#